data_AF-A0A060XSG4-F1
#
_entry.id   AF-A0A060XSG4-F1
#
_cell.length_a   1.000
_cell.length_b   1.000
_cell.length_c   1.000
_cell.angle_alpha   90.00
_cell.angle_beta   90.00
_cell.angle_gamma   90.00
#
_symmetry.space_group_name_H-M   'P 1'
#
loop_
_entity.id
_entity.type
_entity.pdbx_description
1 polymer ?
#
loop_
_entity_poly.entity_id
_entity_poly.type
_entity_poly.pdbx_seq_one_letter_code
_entity_poly.pdbx_strand_id
1 'polypeptide(L)'
;MPDSLRTGESLRSYATCLLNTGIVHLTCSGYQKETLSFLKKAAPCSSDVISNGYSRCLMSGLLSSRLADVQPSSLSQEEQLDAILSTAIETSSLGLITSCIKQWTAEEQPGSAVNLRYILEWAWDKVVHTKEQLDGICAPLFDSSSNFTDSPTLQLLQHSQRLLGNLSTIFHCLLREAQDLTQRGLLGLINKNLVSSLISQYAQVVLWFCRTGLLPEGSDEDAVQIPRPFYSYSVNQNYYTIRREELQQLSKGKWCADCLMIDGLVAQCGDRLVDLWKRDEGGTGQYPPPTLHGLLDIYLLENIDESAKHAIVIYLLLDVMYSFPNKSGGSVESFPTAFAIPIGLVKLVQGFWLLDHHDHQNSLEMLLHPTTSPSLWGWQHDRILQALMCQGKHGIALRYLHVMKPPFSSTAQAQLCLAVLLHNRCLVEAWAMLRQHSNSLNTEELLSFLYQTCQELGLMKELLKLPLGLAEQVGCLVPPTFLSTRAKSRPWHTHQ
;
A
#
# COMPACT_ATOMS: atom_id res chain seq x y z
N MET A 1 4.61 -53.18 -33.62
CA MET A 1 4.84 -52.08 -34.58
C MET A 1 5.03 -50.81 -33.76
N PRO A 2 6.11 -50.06 -33.98
CA PRO A 2 7.01 -49.67 -32.90
C PRO A 2 6.71 -48.30 -32.26
N ASP A 3 7.35 -48.09 -31.12
CA ASP A 3 7.29 -46.99 -30.12
C ASP A 3 7.60 -45.56 -30.62
N SER A 4 7.28 -45.20 -31.87
CA SER A 4 7.62 -43.90 -32.45
C SER A 4 6.48 -42.87 -32.50
N LEU A 5 5.34 -43.13 -31.85
CA LEU A 5 4.19 -42.21 -31.81
C LEU A 5 4.03 -41.43 -30.49
N ARG A 6 4.85 -41.71 -29.47
CA ARG A 6 4.76 -41.04 -28.16
C ARG A 6 5.52 -39.71 -28.05
N THR A 7 6.18 -39.25 -29.10
CA THR A 7 7.03 -38.03 -29.07
C THR A 7 6.54 -36.90 -29.98
N GLY A 8 5.27 -36.93 -30.41
CA GLY A 8 4.71 -35.97 -31.37
C GLY A 8 3.96 -34.75 -30.79
N GLU A 9 3.81 -34.61 -29.47
CA GLU A 9 2.84 -33.68 -28.88
C GLU A 9 3.49 -32.44 -28.25
N SER A 10 4.17 -31.61 -29.06
CA SER A 10 4.54 -30.24 -28.65
C SER A 10 4.94 -29.29 -29.79
N LEU A 11 4.87 -29.72 -31.06
CA LEU A 11 5.43 -28.90 -32.15
C LEU A 11 4.36 -28.06 -32.85
N ARG A 12 4.55 -26.74 -32.79
CA ARG A 12 3.89 -25.76 -33.66
C ARG A 12 4.33 -26.05 -35.10
N SER A 13 3.41 -26.44 -35.97
CA SER A 13 3.71 -26.66 -37.39
C SER A 13 3.20 -25.49 -38.24
N TYR A 14 4.02 -25.10 -39.21
CA TYR A 14 3.67 -24.12 -40.24
C TYR A 14 3.79 -24.81 -41.59
N ALA A 15 2.66 -24.97 -42.28
CA ALA A 15 2.62 -25.54 -43.62
C ALA A 15 2.14 -24.48 -44.59
N THR A 16 2.85 -24.30 -45.71
CA THR A 16 2.39 -23.44 -46.80
C THR A 16 2.08 -24.32 -47.99
N CYS A 17 0.80 -24.41 -48.35
CA CYS A 17 0.32 -25.21 -49.46
C CYS A 17 0.09 -24.31 -50.67
N LEU A 18 0.76 -24.61 -51.77
CA LEU A 18 0.56 -23.92 -53.05
C LEU A 18 -0.50 -24.68 -53.84
N LEU A 19 -1.67 -24.08 -54.03
CA LEU A 19 -2.77 -24.63 -54.82
C LEU A 19 -2.86 -23.88 -56.15
N ASN A 20 -3.49 -24.49 -57.16
CA ASN A 20 -3.73 -23.85 -58.48
C ASN A 20 -4.54 -22.54 -58.38
N THR A 21 -5.18 -22.29 -57.24
CA THR A 21 -5.99 -21.09 -56.94
C THR A 21 -5.28 -20.08 -56.02
N GLY A 22 -4.07 -20.38 -55.52
CA GLY A 22 -3.30 -19.49 -54.65
C GLY A 22 -2.48 -20.20 -53.57
N ILE A 23 -1.81 -19.41 -52.74
CA ILE A 23 -1.00 -19.90 -51.61
C ILE A 23 -1.84 -19.87 -50.34
N VAL A 24 -1.93 -21.01 -49.64
CA VAL A 24 -2.61 -21.14 -48.35
C VAL A 24 -1.57 -21.39 -47.25
N HIS A 25 -1.56 -20.56 -46.23
CA HIS A 25 -0.75 -20.77 -45.03
C HIS A 25 -1.59 -21.44 -43.93
N LEU A 26 -1.15 -22.60 -43.47
CA LEU A 26 -1.72 -23.39 -42.39
C LEU A 26 -0.80 -23.29 -41.17
N THR A 27 -1.31 -22.74 -40.08
CA THR A 27 -0.66 -22.78 -38.77
C THR A 27 -1.38 -23.77 -37.87
N CYS A 28 -0.74 -24.86 -37.46
CA CYS A 28 -1.26 -25.72 -36.40
C CYS A 28 -0.74 -25.20 -35.06
N SER A 29 -1.65 -24.81 -34.17
CA SER A 29 -1.33 -24.69 -32.76
C SER A 29 -0.97 -26.07 -32.22
N GLY A 30 0.09 -26.18 -31.40
CA GLY A 30 0.33 -27.42 -30.67
C GLY A 30 -0.89 -27.73 -29.78
N TYR A 31 -1.25 -29.01 -29.65
CA TYR A 31 -2.45 -29.46 -28.94
C TYR A 31 -2.55 -28.88 -27.51
N GLN A 32 -1.42 -28.75 -26.81
CA GLN A 32 -1.33 -28.08 -25.51
C GLN A 32 -1.83 -26.62 -25.54
N LYS A 33 -1.50 -25.85 -26.58
CA LYS A 33 -1.95 -24.46 -26.75
C LYS A 33 -3.45 -24.39 -27.03
N GLU A 34 -4.00 -25.39 -27.73
CA GLU A 34 -5.44 -25.51 -27.98
C GLU A 34 -6.21 -25.85 -26.71
N THR A 35 -5.69 -26.78 -25.90
CA THR A 35 -6.23 -27.10 -24.57
C THR A 35 -6.21 -25.88 -23.66
N LEU A 36 -5.10 -25.13 -23.60
CA LEU A 36 -5.03 -23.88 -22.84
C LEU A 36 -6.01 -22.82 -23.39
N SER A 37 -6.16 -22.72 -24.71
CA SER A 37 -7.17 -21.84 -25.30
C SER A 37 -8.59 -22.28 -24.94
N PHE A 38 -8.86 -23.58 -24.81
CA PHE A 38 -10.14 -24.10 -24.36
C PHE A 38 -10.39 -23.77 -22.88
N LEU A 39 -9.42 -23.98 -22.00
CA LEU A 39 -9.53 -23.58 -20.58
C LEU A 39 -9.68 -22.06 -20.41
N LYS A 40 -9.16 -21.25 -21.34
CA LYS A 40 -9.31 -19.80 -21.32
C LYS A 40 -10.62 -19.31 -21.94
N LYS A 41 -11.19 -20.03 -22.91
CA LYS A 41 -12.42 -19.66 -23.61
C LYS A 41 -13.61 -20.31 -22.91
N ALA A 42 -14.43 -19.47 -22.30
CA ALA A 42 -15.63 -19.84 -21.57
C ALA A 42 -16.49 -20.88 -22.33
N ALA A 43 -16.80 -21.97 -21.64
CA ALA A 43 -17.93 -22.84 -21.96
C ALA A 43 -18.69 -23.09 -20.64
N PRO A 44 -20.01 -23.31 -20.69
CA PRO A 44 -20.77 -23.64 -19.51
C PRO A 44 -20.26 -24.95 -18.89
N CYS A 45 -19.99 -24.95 -17.58
CA CYS A 45 -19.44 -26.08 -16.84
C CYS A 45 -20.53 -27.13 -16.58
N SER A 46 -20.85 -27.88 -17.63
CA SER A 46 -21.64 -29.11 -17.59
C SER A 46 -20.75 -30.32 -17.26
N SER A 47 -21.35 -31.43 -16.81
CA SER A 47 -20.63 -32.69 -16.57
C SER A 47 -19.82 -33.14 -17.80
N ASP A 48 -20.39 -32.99 -19.00
CA ASP A 48 -19.71 -33.29 -20.28
C ASP A 48 -18.48 -32.40 -20.51
N VAL A 49 -18.54 -31.13 -20.12
CA VAL A 49 -17.42 -30.19 -20.24
C VAL A 49 -16.31 -30.53 -19.23
N ILE A 50 -16.65 -31.03 -18.05
CA ILE A 50 -15.67 -31.53 -17.07
C ILE A 50 -14.95 -32.76 -17.64
N SER A 51 -15.67 -33.80 -18.06
CA SER A 51 -15.01 -35.00 -18.59
C SER A 51 -14.24 -34.76 -19.89
N ASN A 52 -14.74 -33.90 -20.78
CA ASN A 52 -14.02 -33.46 -21.98
C ASN A 52 -12.77 -32.62 -21.61
N GLY A 53 -12.90 -31.71 -20.64
CA GLY A 53 -11.80 -30.91 -20.14
C GLY A 53 -10.68 -31.76 -19.55
N TYR A 54 -11.03 -32.74 -18.71
CA TYR A 54 -10.08 -33.71 -18.16
C TYR A 54 -9.34 -34.47 -19.25
N SER A 55 -10.09 -35.03 -20.22
CA SER A 55 -9.52 -35.79 -21.34
C SER A 55 -8.57 -34.94 -22.19
N ARG A 56 -8.92 -33.68 -22.44
CA ARG A 56 -8.04 -32.73 -23.16
C ARG A 56 -6.78 -32.41 -22.37
N CYS A 57 -6.89 -32.19 -21.06
CA CYS A 57 -5.74 -31.96 -20.18
C CYS A 57 -4.80 -33.17 -20.15
N LEU A 58 -5.36 -34.39 -20.04
CA LEU A 58 -4.61 -35.65 -20.06
C LEU A 58 -3.84 -35.81 -21.38
N MET A 59 -4.54 -35.71 -22.51
CA MET A 59 -3.96 -35.83 -23.85
C MET A 59 -2.95 -34.72 -24.19
N SER A 60 -3.00 -33.59 -23.48
CA SER A 60 -2.04 -32.48 -23.67
C SER A 60 -0.84 -32.53 -22.74
N GLY A 61 -0.74 -33.55 -21.87
CA GLY A 61 0.31 -33.66 -20.88
C GLY A 61 0.32 -32.55 -19.83
N LEU A 62 -0.84 -31.90 -19.61
CA LEU A 62 -0.98 -30.79 -18.65
C LEU A 62 -1.31 -31.26 -17.22
N LEU A 63 -1.77 -32.51 -17.07
CA LEU A 63 -2.05 -33.08 -15.76
C LEU A 63 -0.77 -33.42 -15.00
N SER A 64 -0.87 -33.47 -13.68
CA SER A 64 0.22 -33.95 -12.81
C SER A 64 0.68 -35.34 -13.25
N SER A 65 1.98 -35.61 -13.16
CA SER A 65 2.57 -36.92 -13.51
C SER A 65 1.92 -38.08 -12.77
N ARG A 66 1.33 -37.85 -11.59
CA ARG A 66 0.58 -38.85 -10.81
C ARG A 66 -0.73 -39.29 -11.47
N LEU A 67 -1.33 -38.43 -12.30
CA LEU A 67 -2.61 -38.67 -12.96
C LEU A 67 -2.43 -39.09 -14.43
N ALA A 68 -1.21 -39.04 -14.96
CA ALA A 68 -0.91 -39.35 -16.36
C ALA A 68 -1.16 -40.83 -16.72
N ASP A 69 -1.04 -41.74 -15.75
CA ASP A 69 -1.21 -43.19 -15.95
C ASP A 69 -2.60 -43.72 -15.54
N VAL A 70 -3.51 -42.84 -15.07
CA VAL A 70 -4.83 -43.24 -14.58
C VAL A 70 -5.86 -43.24 -15.72
N GLN A 71 -6.68 -44.30 -15.79
CA GLN A 71 -7.75 -44.36 -16.79
C GLN A 71 -8.86 -43.34 -16.47
N PRO A 72 -9.34 -42.52 -17.44
CA PRO A 72 -10.37 -41.50 -17.18
C PRO A 72 -11.65 -42.06 -16.56
N SER A 73 -12.01 -43.30 -16.92
CA SER A 73 -13.21 -44.00 -16.44
C SER A 73 -13.12 -44.51 -15.00
N SER A 74 -11.94 -44.49 -14.38
CA SER A 74 -11.78 -44.90 -12.97
C SER A 74 -11.90 -43.75 -11.97
N LEU A 75 -11.99 -42.51 -12.44
CA LEU A 75 -12.10 -41.31 -11.60
C LEU A 75 -13.54 -40.84 -11.49
N SER A 76 -13.91 -40.41 -10.29
CA SER A 76 -15.15 -39.68 -10.03
C SER A 76 -15.16 -38.31 -10.71
N GLN A 77 -16.35 -37.74 -10.90
CA GLN A 77 -16.49 -36.40 -11.49
C GLN A 77 -15.80 -35.31 -10.63
N GLU A 78 -15.75 -35.49 -9.32
CA GLU A 78 -15.04 -34.59 -8.39
C GLU A 78 -13.52 -34.66 -8.57
N GLU A 79 -12.94 -35.86 -8.74
CA GLU A 79 -11.51 -36.01 -9.01
C GLU A 79 -11.12 -35.46 -10.39
N GLN A 80 -11.98 -35.64 -11.39
CA GLN A 80 -11.79 -35.00 -12.70
C GLN A 80 -11.86 -33.47 -12.59
N LEU A 81 -12.78 -32.95 -11.78
CA LEU A 81 -12.91 -31.51 -11.54
C LEU A 81 -11.67 -30.95 -10.82
N ASP A 82 -11.20 -31.58 -9.73
CA ASP A 82 -9.97 -31.18 -9.02
C ASP A 82 -8.76 -31.09 -9.97
N ALA A 83 -8.60 -32.10 -10.83
CA ALA A 83 -7.51 -32.15 -11.79
C ALA A 83 -7.56 -30.99 -12.80
N ILE A 84 -8.75 -30.66 -13.31
CA ILE A 84 -8.96 -29.52 -14.23
C ILE A 84 -8.75 -28.20 -13.51
N LEU A 85 -9.31 -28.02 -12.30
CA LEU A 85 -9.18 -26.79 -11.53
C LEU A 85 -7.70 -26.54 -11.16
N SER A 86 -6.99 -27.57 -10.71
CA SER A 86 -5.54 -27.51 -10.43
C SER A 86 -4.76 -27.13 -11.69
N THR A 87 -5.03 -27.78 -12.82
CA THR A 87 -4.38 -27.45 -14.11
C THR A 87 -4.67 -26.02 -14.57
N ALA A 88 -5.91 -25.55 -14.40
CA ALA A 88 -6.33 -24.22 -14.77
C ALA A 88 -5.64 -23.15 -13.92
N ILE A 89 -5.47 -23.38 -12.61
CA ILE A 89 -4.69 -22.50 -11.75
C ILE A 89 -3.21 -22.53 -12.13
N GLU A 90 -2.60 -23.70 -12.30
CA GLU A 90 -1.17 -23.84 -12.62
C GLU A 90 -0.78 -23.08 -13.90
N THR A 91 -1.68 -23.07 -14.88
CA THR A 91 -1.48 -22.45 -16.18
C THR A 91 -2.01 -21.01 -16.26
N SER A 92 -2.50 -20.44 -15.16
CA SER A 92 -3.19 -19.15 -15.10
C SER A 92 -4.35 -19.03 -16.11
N SER A 93 -5.04 -20.15 -16.37
CA SER A 93 -6.22 -20.25 -17.24
C SER A 93 -7.50 -20.09 -16.42
N LEU A 94 -7.63 -18.96 -15.71
CA LEU A 94 -8.72 -18.71 -14.75
C LEU A 94 -10.09 -18.49 -15.40
N GLY A 95 -10.14 -18.33 -16.72
CA GLY A 95 -11.37 -18.11 -17.49
C GLY A 95 -12.41 -19.21 -17.27
N LEU A 96 -12.00 -20.48 -17.26
CA LEU A 96 -12.89 -21.61 -16.95
C LEU A 96 -13.48 -21.50 -15.55
N ILE A 97 -12.63 -21.33 -14.53
CA ILE A 97 -13.07 -21.31 -13.12
C ILE A 97 -14.02 -20.15 -12.88
N THR A 98 -13.66 -18.94 -13.33
CA THR A 98 -14.50 -17.75 -13.16
C THR A 98 -15.81 -17.83 -13.94
N SER A 99 -15.83 -18.52 -15.09
CA SER A 99 -17.06 -18.77 -15.84
C SER A 99 -17.96 -19.80 -15.15
N CYS A 100 -17.39 -20.89 -14.60
CA CYS A 100 -18.14 -21.85 -13.80
C CYS A 100 -18.82 -21.17 -12.61
N ILE A 101 -18.08 -20.31 -11.88
CA ILE A 101 -18.61 -19.56 -10.74
C ILE A 101 -19.82 -18.73 -11.16
N LYS A 102 -19.67 -17.88 -12.18
CA LYS A 102 -20.76 -17.02 -12.69
C LYS A 102 -22.00 -17.80 -13.08
N GLN A 103 -21.81 -18.92 -13.79
CA GLN A 103 -22.92 -19.75 -14.24
C GLN A 103 -23.63 -20.42 -13.07
N TRP A 104 -22.89 -21.10 -12.20
CA TRP A 104 -23.48 -21.82 -11.08
C TRP A 104 -24.16 -20.90 -10.08
N THR A 105 -23.70 -19.65 -9.97
CA THR A 105 -24.41 -18.63 -9.20
C THR A 105 -25.72 -18.19 -9.87
N ALA A 106 -25.79 -18.16 -11.20
CA ALA A 106 -26.99 -17.76 -11.95
C ALA A 106 -28.07 -18.86 -12.09
N GLU A 107 -27.69 -20.13 -12.03
CA GLU A 107 -28.61 -21.25 -12.32
C GLU A 107 -29.56 -21.63 -11.17
N GLU A 108 -29.31 -21.16 -9.94
CA GLU A 108 -30.11 -21.42 -8.72
C GLU A 108 -30.51 -22.90 -8.47
N GLN A 109 -29.83 -23.86 -9.11
CA GLN A 109 -30.08 -25.29 -8.94
C GLN A 109 -29.34 -25.83 -7.69
N PRO A 110 -29.88 -26.85 -6.99
CA PRO A 110 -29.25 -27.43 -5.81
C PRO A 110 -27.85 -28.01 -6.10
N GLY A 111 -27.61 -28.56 -7.30
CA GLY A 111 -26.28 -29.04 -7.72
C GLY A 111 -25.25 -27.91 -7.88
N SER A 112 -25.69 -26.71 -8.28
CA SER A 112 -24.82 -25.55 -8.47
C SER A 112 -24.30 -25.02 -7.12
N ALA A 113 -25.12 -25.05 -6.07
CA ALA A 113 -24.70 -24.70 -4.71
C ALA A 113 -23.61 -25.65 -4.16
N VAL A 114 -23.72 -26.96 -4.45
CA VAL A 114 -22.70 -27.95 -4.06
C VAL A 114 -21.38 -27.68 -4.78
N ASN A 115 -21.43 -27.39 -6.08
CA ASN A 115 -20.23 -27.09 -6.88
C ASN A 115 -19.55 -25.78 -6.44
N LEU A 116 -20.32 -24.74 -6.11
CA LEU A 116 -19.77 -23.48 -5.59
C LEU A 116 -19.10 -23.68 -4.23
N ARG A 117 -19.74 -24.46 -3.34
CA ARG A 117 -19.16 -24.82 -2.05
C ARG A 117 -17.86 -25.61 -2.23
N TYR A 118 -17.85 -26.57 -3.15
CA TYR A 118 -16.66 -27.35 -3.47
C TYR A 118 -15.51 -26.45 -3.96
N ILE A 119 -15.75 -25.56 -4.93
CA ILE A 119 -14.73 -24.60 -5.38
C ILE A 119 -14.21 -23.74 -4.23
N LEU A 120 -15.09 -23.28 -3.34
CA LEU A 120 -14.72 -22.45 -2.20
C LEU A 120 -13.78 -23.21 -1.23
N GLU A 121 -14.15 -24.43 -0.84
CA GLU A 121 -13.36 -25.28 0.06
C GLU A 121 -12.03 -25.66 -0.60
N TRP A 122 -12.07 -26.11 -1.86
CA TRP A 122 -10.89 -26.43 -2.66
C TRP A 122 -9.92 -25.26 -2.79
N ALA A 123 -10.41 -24.07 -3.16
CA ALA A 123 -9.55 -22.89 -3.31
C ALA A 123 -8.93 -22.48 -1.97
N TRP A 124 -9.67 -22.63 -0.88
CA TRP A 124 -9.16 -22.33 0.45
C TRP A 124 -8.07 -23.30 0.89
N ASP A 125 -8.26 -24.61 0.67
CA ASP A 125 -7.25 -25.62 0.98
C ASP A 125 -5.96 -25.38 0.17
N LYS A 126 -6.08 -24.97 -1.10
CA LYS A 126 -4.93 -24.56 -1.92
C LYS A 126 -4.24 -23.31 -1.39
N VAL A 127 -4.98 -22.32 -0.88
CA VAL A 127 -4.37 -21.14 -0.23
C VAL A 127 -3.58 -21.55 1.00
N VAL A 128 -4.16 -22.39 1.87
CA VAL A 128 -3.49 -22.87 3.09
C VAL A 128 -2.19 -23.60 2.74
N HIS A 129 -2.25 -24.59 1.83
CA HIS A 129 -1.07 -25.35 1.43
C HIS A 129 0.01 -24.49 0.77
N THR A 130 -0.38 -23.57 -0.12
CA THR A 130 0.57 -22.68 -0.80
C THR A 130 1.21 -21.69 0.18
N LYS A 131 0.46 -21.26 1.20
CA LYS A 131 0.98 -20.41 2.28
C LYS A 131 2.00 -21.15 3.14
N GLU A 132 1.73 -22.39 3.52
CA GLU A 132 2.71 -23.22 4.27
C GLU A 132 4.02 -23.40 3.48
N GLN A 133 3.91 -23.62 2.17
CA GLN A 133 5.08 -23.66 1.28
C GLN A 133 5.80 -22.30 1.24
N LEU A 134 5.05 -21.20 1.10
CA LEU A 134 5.60 -19.85 1.11
C LEU A 134 6.37 -19.56 2.40
N ASP A 135 5.82 -19.89 3.56
CA ASP A 135 6.50 -19.72 4.86
C ASP A 135 7.84 -20.46 4.89
N GLY A 136 7.87 -21.71 4.42
CA GLY A 136 9.09 -22.51 4.35
C GLY A 136 10.14 -21.95 3.39
N ILE A 137 9.71 -21.34 2.28
CA ILE A 137 10.60 -20.67 1.32
C ILE A 137 11.14 -19.35 1.90
N CYS A 138 10.31 -18.62 2.64
CA CYS A 138 10.63 -17.31 3.19
C CYS A 138 11.44 -17.37 4.49
N ALA A 139 11.35 -18.43 5.29
CA ALA A 139 12.11 -18.55 6.54
C ALA A 139 13.62 -18.22 6.40
N PRO A 140 14.37 -18.79 5.43
CA PRO A 140 15.80 -18.49 5.25
C PRO A 140 16.09 -17.08 4.71
N LEU A 141 15.07 -16.29 4.32
CA LEU A 141 15.27 -14.91 3.85
C LEU A 141 15.65 -13.95 4.98
N PHE A 142 15.26 -14.28 6.22
CA PHE A 142 15.25 -13.35 7.34
C PHE A 142 16.09 -13.83 8.53
N ASP A 143 16.58 -15.07 8.53
CA ASP A 143 17.32 -15.68 9.65
C ASP A 143 18.86 -15.71 9.45
N SER A 144 19.38 -14.96 8.47
CA SER A 144 20.81 -14.92 8.08
C SER A 144 21.39 -16.27 7.60
N SER A 145 20.56 -17.29 7.38
CA SER A 145 21.00 -18.58 6.83
C SER A 145 21.20 -18.49 5.31
N SER A 146 22.35 -17.95 4.93
CA SER A 146 22.73 -17.66 3.55
C SER A 146 22.82 -18.91 2.65
N ASN A 147 21.70 -19.27 2.01
CA ASN A 147 21.63 -20.10 0.79
C ASN A 147 20.41 -19.78 -0.12
N PHE A 148 19.63 -18.73 0.17
CA PHE A 148 18.39 -18.45 -0.58
C PHE A 148 18.61 -18.09 -2.07
N THR A 149 19.77 -17.55 -2.44
CA THR A 149 20.00 -16.93 -3.76
C THR A 149 20.07 -17.91 -4.94
N ASP A 150 19.81 -19.20 -4.71
CA ASP A 150 19.80 -20.20 -5.77
C ASP A 150 18.59 -20.04 -6.70
N SER A 151 18.82 -20.11 -8.02
CA SER A 151 17.78 -20.00 -9.04
C SER A 151 16.55 -20.90 -8.83
N PRO A 152 16.65 -22.13 -8.28
CA PRO A 152 15.49 -22.98 -8.00
C PRO A 152 14.57 -22.43 -6.89
N THR A 153 15.12 -21.88 -5.82
CA THR A 153 14.33 -21.35 -4.70
C THR A 153 13.51 -20.13 -5.15
N LEU A 154 14.11 -19.27 -5.97
CA LEU A 154 13.41 -18.12 -6.56
C LEU A 154 12.29 -18.55 -7.53
N GLN A 155 12.48 -19.64 -8.27
CA GLN A 155 11.43 -20.21 -9.12
C GLN A 155 10.26 -20.75 -8.29
N LEU A 156 10.56 -21.40 -7.16
CA LEU A 156 9.53 -21.89 -6.24
C LEU A 156 8.74 -20.72 -5.62
N LEU A 157 9.42 -19.66 -5.17
CA LEU A 157 8.76 -18.43 -4.70
C LEU A 157 7.87 -17.81 -5.79
N GLN A 158 8.38 -17.70 -7.02
CA GLN A 158 7.62 -17.18 -8.15
C GLN A 158 6.39 -18.03 -8.46
N HIS A 159 6.51 -19.34 -8.32
CA HIS A 159 5.40 -20.27 -8.49
C HIS A 159 4.34 -20.07 -7.40
N SER A 160 4.72 -20.08 -6.12
CA SER A 160 3.80 -19.82 -5.00
C SER A 160 3.09 -18.47 -5.13
N GLN A 161 3.83 -17.41 -5.49
CA GLN A 161 3.27 -16.08 -5.74
C GLN A 161 2.20 -16.09 -6.84
N ARG A 162 2.46 -16.79 -7.96
CA ARG A 162 1.49 -16.91 -9.06
C ARG A 162 0.25 -17.66 -8.63
N LEU A 163 0.41 -18.78 -7.92
CA LEU A 163 -0.72 -19.57 -7.40
C LEU A 163 -1.59 -18.74 -6.46
N LEU A 164 -0.99 -18.01 -5.53
CA LEU A 164 -1.71 -17.13 -4.60
C LEU A 164 -2.46 -16.00 -5.33
N GLY A 165 -1.86 -15.38 -6.35
CA GLY A 165 -2.54 -14.37 -7.16
C GLY A 165 -3.72 -14.94 -7.97
N ASN A 166 -3.56 -16.14 -8.52
CA ASN A 166 -4.63 -16.86 -9.19
C ASN A 166 -5.78 -17.20 -8.22
N LEU A 167 -5.47 -17.68 -7.02
CA LEU A 167 -6.46 -17.99 -5.98
C LEU A 167 -7.18 -16.74 -5.47
N SER A 168 -6.47 -15.63 -5.27
CA SER A 168 -7.06 -14.34 -4.90
C SER A 168 -8.07 -13.86 -5.95
N THR A 169 -7.76 -14.05 -7.25
CA THR A 169 -8.70 -13.74 -8.35
C THR A 169 -9.98 -14.59 -8.27
N ILE A 170 -9.86 -15.85 -7.86
CA ILE A 170 -11.01 -16.76 -7.68
C ILE A 170 -11.89 -16.30 -6.52
N PHE A 171 -11.30 -15.98 -5.36
CA PHE A 171 -12.05 -15.45 -4.22
C PHE A 171 -12.73 -14.12 -4.52
N HIS A 172 -12.05 -13.23 -5.26
CA HIS A 172 -12.66 -11.98 -5.71
C HIS A 172 -13.86 -12.23 -6.63
N CYS A 173 -13.75 -13.21 -7.54
CA CYS A 173 -14.87 -13.62 -8.37
C CYS A 173 -16.03 -14.19 -7.54
N LEU A 174 -15.76 -15.13 -6.61
CA LEU A 174 -16.79 -15.68 -5.71
C LEU A 174 -17.49 -14.57 -4.92
N LEU A 175 -16.74 -13.61 -4.36
CA LEU A 175 -17.29 -12.51 -3.59
C LEU A 175 -18.13 -11.55 -4.46
N ARG A 176 -17.70 -11.27 -5.70
CA ARG A 176 -18.44 -10.40 -6.61
C ARG A 176 -19.75 -11.03 -7.08
N GLU A 177 -19.75 -12.33 -7.37
CA GLU A 177 -20.94 -13.02 -7.85
C GLU A 177 -21.88 -13.43 -6.71
N ALA A 178 -21.42 -13.49 -5.46
CA ALA A 178 -22.22 -13.91 -4.32
C ALA A 178 -23.49 -13.06 -4.13
N GLN A 179 -24.65 -13.68 -4.36
CA GLN A 179 -25.98 -13.16 -4.04
C GLN A 179 -26.61 -14.05 -2.95
N ASP A 180 -27.44 -13.48 -2.09
CA ASP A 180 -28.25 -14.20 -1.09
C ASP A 180 -27.50 -15.14 -0.11
N LEU A 181 -26.30 -14.73 0.33
CA LEU A 181 -25.59 -15.43 1.40
C LEU A 181 -26.16 -15.11 2.78
N THR A 182 -26.15 -16.11 3.67
CA THR A 182 -26.34 -15.84 5.11
C THR A 182 -25.27 -14.87 5.61
N GLN A 183 -25.58 -14.08 6.63
CA GLN A 183 -24.61 -13.13 7.22
C GLN A 183 -23.29 -13.81 7.61
N ARG A 184 -23.35 -15.03 8.16
CA ARG A 184 -22.16 -15.82 8.52
C ARG A 184 -21.38 -16.29 7.29
N GLY A 185 -22.07 -16.72 6.23
CA GLY A 185 -21.45 -17.12 4.98
C GLY A 185 -20.76 -15.97 4.27
N LEU A 186 -21.40 -14.79 4.23
CA LEU A 186 -20.82 -13.57 3.65
C LEU A 186 -19.56 -13.13 4.40
N LEU A 187 -19.60 -13.08 5.73
CA LEU A 187 -18.42 -12.75 6.55
C LEU A 187 -17.27 -13.75 6.33
N GLY A 188 -17.58 -15.04 6.26
CA GLY A 188 -16.59 -16.08 5.97
C GLY A 188 -15.91 -15.90 4.60
N LEU A 189 -16.69 -15.55 3.58
CA LEU A 189 -16.18 -15.28 2.23
C LEU A 189 -15.35 -14.00 2.16
N ILE A 190 -15.80 -12.91 2.80
CA ILE A 190 -15.05 -11.65 2.92
C ILE A 190 -13.68 -11.91 3.56
N ASN A 191 -13.65 -12.66 4.67
CA ASN A 191 -12.38 -12.98 5.36
C ASN A 191 -11.44 -13.82 4.49
N LYS A 192 -11.96 -14.83 3.79
CA LYS A 192 -11.14 -15.65 2.87
C LYS A 192 -10.58 -14.83 1.71
N ASN A 193 -11.40 -13.95 1.13
CA ASN A 193 -10.97 -13.03 0.08
C ASN A 193 -9.90 -12.05 0.57
N LEU A 194 -10.09 -11.48 1.77
CA LEU A 194 -9.13 -10.59 2.41
C LEU A 194 -7.79 -11.30 2.64
N VAL A 195 -7.80 -12.44 3.34
CA VAL A 195 -6.59 -13.22 3.64
C VAL A 195 -5.84 -13.63 2.36
N SER A 196 -6.56 -14.15 1.36
CA SER A 196 -5.95 -14.55 0.09
C SER A 196 -5.31 -13.36 -0.64
N SER A 197 -5.94 -12.18 -0.59
CA SER A 197 -5.40 -10.96 -1.21
C SER A 197 -4.15 -10.46 -0.48
N LEU A 198 -4.17 -10.44 0.86
CA LEU A 198 -3.03 -10.01 1.67
C LEU A 198 -1.81 -10.91 1.46
N ILE A 199 -1.98 -12.23 1.49
CA ILE A 199 -0.88 -13.20 1.28
C ILE A 199 -0.35 -13.09 -0.17
N SER A 200 -1.22 -12.91 -1.15
CA SER A 200 -0.82 -12.70 -2.55
C SER A 200 0.03 -11.43 -2.71
N GLN A 201 -0.40 -10.31 -2.10
CA GLN A 201 0.36 -9.05 -2.13
C GLN A 201 1.71 -9.20 -1.43
N TYR A 202 1.73 -9.78 -0.24
CA TYR A 202 2.96 -10.08 0.49
C TYR A 202 3.95 -10.89 -0.36
N ALA A 203 3.50 -12.01 -0.95
CA ALA A 203 4.34 -12.85 -1.79
C ALA A 203 4.89 -12.10 -3.02
N GLN A 204 4.09 -11.20 -3.61
CA GLN A 204 4.52 -10.37 -4.73
C GLN A 204 5.62 -9.38 -4.33
N VAL A 205 5.49 -8.73 -3.16
CA VAL A 205 6.47 -7.78 -2.65
C VAL A 205 7.76 -8.49 -2.23
N VAL A 206 7.66 -9.60 -1.49
CA VAL A 206 8.83 -10.43 -1.12
C VAL A 206 9.61 -10.87 -2.36
N LEU A 207 8.92 -11.37 -3.39
CA LEU A 207 9.55 -11.76 -4.65
C LEU A 207 10.27 -10.59 -5.33
N TRP A 208 9.68 -9.39 -5.29
CA TRP A 208 10.32 -8.19 -5.82
C TRP A 208 11.58 -7.81 -5.03
N PHE A 209 11.53 -7.85 -3.70
CA PHE A 209 12.70 -7.60 -2.84
C PHE A 209 13.84 -8.60 -3.08
N CYS A 210 13.51 -9.87 -3.34
CA CYS A 210 14.50 -10.87 -3.72
C CYS A 210 15.14 -10.55 -5.09
N ARG A 211 14.32 -10.17 -6.08
CA ARG A 211 14.79 -9.85 -7.44
C ARG A 211 15.64 -8.59 -7.51
N THR A 212 15.38 -7.61 -6.64
CA THR A 212 16.18 -6.38 -6.55
C THR A 212 17.43 -6.54 -5.71
N GLY A 213 17.54 -7.66 -4.97
CA GLY A 213 18.69 -7.97 -4.14
C GLY A 213 18.67 -7.30 -2.77
N LEU A 214 17.52 -6.79 -2.32
CA LEU A 214 17.33 -6.32 -0.95
C LEU A 214 17.17 -7.48 0.03
N LEU A 215 16.65 -8.61 -0.46
CA LEU A 215 16.61 -9.89 0.25
C LEU A 215 17.56 -10.92 -0.39
N PRO A 216 18.09 -11.90 0.38
CA PRO A 216 17.92 -12.09 1.83
C PRO A 216 18.51 -10.96 2.66
N GLU A 217 17.96 -10.78 3.86
CA GLU A 217 18.39 -9.75 4.81
C GLU A 217 19.82 -10.07 5.29
N GLY A 218 20.71 -9.09 5.14
CA GLY A 218 22.12 -9.21 5.51
C GLY A 218 22.42 -8.53 6.84
N SER A 219 23.52 -8.93 7.49
CA SER A 219 23.97 -8.27 8.71
C SER A 219 24.61 -6.90 8.40
N ASP A 220 24.49 -5.94 9.31
CA ASP A 220 25.16 -4.63 9.21
C ASP A 220 26.71 -4.77 9.19
N GLU A 221 27.26 -5.89 9.66
CA GLU A 221 28.71 -6.16 9.72
C GLU A 221 29.31 -6.46 8.33
N ASP A 222 28.51 -6.94 7.38
CA ASP A 222 28.93 -7.30 6.02
C ASP A 222 28.95 -6.11 5.03
N ALA A 223 28.65 -4.90 5.51
CA ALA A 223 28.43 -3.68 4.74
C ALA A 223 29.55 -3.34 3.72
N VAL A 224 30.80 -3.70 4.03
CA VAL A 224 31.99 -3.33 3.25
C VAL A 224 32.12 -4.14 1.94
N GLN A 225 31.48 -5.31 1.85
CA GLN A 225 31.66 -6.23 0.70
C GLN A 225 30.47 -6.27 -0.27
N ILE A 226 29.36 -5.60 0.05
CA ILE A 226 28.12 -5.68 -0.75
C ILE A 226 28.14 -4.63 -1.87
N PRO A 227 28.24 -5.00 -3.17
CA PRO A 227 28.30 -4.04 -4.28
C PRO A 227 26.95 -3.38 -4.62
N ARG A 228 25.86 -3.80 -3.95
CA ARG A 228 24.47 -3.33 -4.15
C ARG A 228 23.93 -2.53 -2.95
N PRO A 229 22.90 -1.69 -3.12
CA PRO A 229 22.20 -1.07 -2.00
C PRO A 229 21.66 -2.15 -1.06
N PHE A 230 21.73 -1.91 0.25
CA PHE A 230 21.17 -2.79 1.27
C PHE A 230 20.55 -1.94 2.37
N TYR A 231 19.61 -2.54 3.11
CA TYR A 231 18.96 -1.88 4.23
C TYR A 231 19.84 -1.97 5.47
N SER A 232 20.17 -0.81 6.06
CA SER A 232 20.90 -0.74 7.33
C SER A 232 20.02 -0.10 8.39
N TYR A 233 19.56 -0.92 9.34
CA TYR A 233 18.69 -0.45 10.41
C TYR A 233 19.42 0.57 11.29
N SER A 234 20.67 0.30 11.67
CA SER A 234 21.42 1.19 12.57
C SER A 234 21.64 2.59 11.99
N VAL A 235 21.96 2.70 10.70
CA VAL A 235 22.15 3.99 10.01
C VAL A 235 20.85 4.79 10.00
N ASN A 236 19.75 4.18 9.55
CA ASN A 236 18.47 4.86 9.44
C ASN A 236 17.89 5.19 10.83
N GLN A 237 17.95 4.27 11.79
CA GLN A 237 17.48 4.49 13.15
C GLN A 237 18.21 5.66 13.81
N ASN A 238 19.54 5.73 13.66
CA ASN A 238 20.32 6.85 14.19
C ASN A 238 19.91 8.18 13.55
N TYR A 239 19.74 8.21 12.23
CA TYR A 239 19.30 9.40 11.51
C TYR A 239 17.96 9.93 12.04
N TYR A 240 16.92 9.08 12.11
CA TYR A 240 15.60 9.52 12.57
C TYR A 240 15.55 9.81 14.08
N THR A 241 16.39 9.18 14.89
CA THR A 241 16.54 9.51 16.31
C THR A 241 17.07 10.94 16.48
N ILE A 242 18.19 11.27 15.82
CA ILE A 242 18.76 12.62 15.81
C ILE A 242 17.74 13.62 15.26
N ARG A 243 17.04 13.27 14.18
CA ARG A 243 16.05 14.14 13.55
C ARG A 243 14.89 14.49 14.48
N ARG A 244 14.37 13.52 15.23
CA ARG A 244 13.32 13.76 16.24
C ARG A 244 13.82 14.67 17.36
N GLU A 245 15.05 14.47 17.83
CA GLU A 245 15.67 15.33 18.85
C GLU A 245 15.86 16.78 18.36
N GLU A 246 16.34 16.95 17.12
CA GLU A 246 16.47 18.27 16.49
C GLU A 246 15.13 19.00 16.40
N LEU A 247 14.08 18.32 15.94
CA LEU A 247 12.74 18.90 15.85
C LEU A 247 12.19 19.27 17.23
N GLN A 248 12.46 18.46 18.26
CA GLN A 248 12.11 18.80 19.63
C GLN A 248 12.79 20.09 20.09
N GLN A 249 14.09 20.27 19.81
CA GLN A 249 14.82 21.49 20.13
C GLN A 249 14.32 22.70 19.34
N LEU A 250 14.07 22.53 18.04
CA LEU A 250 13.62 23.60 17.14
C LEU A 250 12.19 24.06 17.45
N SER A 251 11.32 23.16 17.90
CA SER A 251 9.92 23.46 18.23
C SER A 251 9.78 24.54 19.31
N LYS A 252 10.72 24.60 20.27
CA LYS A 252 10.71 25.48 21.45
C LYS A 252 9.37 25.52 22.20
N GLY A 253 8.59 24.44 22.13
CA GLY A 253 7.24 24.36 22.67
C GLY A 253 6.19 25.25 21.97
N LYS A 254 6.56 25.96 20.89
CA LYS A 254 5.64 26.77 20.08
C LYS A 254 4.99 25.97 18.96
N TRP A 255 5.72 25.01 18.42
CA TRP A 255 5.30 24.18 17.30
C TRP A 255 5.22 22.71 17.71
N CYS A 256 4.51 21.90 16.93
CA CYS A 256 4.51 20.45 17.16
C CYS A 256 5.83 19.84 16.67
N ALA A 257 6.61 19.27 17.58
CA ALA A 257 7.85 18.57 17.23
C ALA A 257 7.58 17.24 16.50
N ASP A 258 6.44 16.60 16.75
CA ASP A 258 5.98 15.41 16.03
C ASP A 258 5.46 15.79 14.63
N CYS A 259 6.41 16.12 13.76
CA CYS A 259 6.14 16.65 12.43
C CYS A 259 6.94 15.98 11.33
N LEU A 260 7.60 14.84 11.59
CA LEU A 260 8.19 14.02 10.53
C LEU A 260 7.10 13.39 9.67
N MET A 261 7.25 13.45 8.36
CA MET A 261 6.23 12.93 7.45
C MET A 261 6.10 11.42 7.56
N ILE A 262 7.22 10.70 7.73
CA ILE A 262 7.20 9.24 7.90
C ILE A 262 6.43 8.81 9.15
N ASP A 263 6.55 9.55 10.25
CA ASP A 263 5.78 9.29 11.48
C ASP A 263 4.28 9.50 11.25
N GLY A 264 3.89 10.36 10.30
CA GLY A 264 2.51 10.50 9.84
C GLY A 264 2.00 9.32 9.04
N LEU A 265 2.82 8.76 8.16
CA LEU A 265 2.49 7.53 7.43
C LEU A 265 2.34 6.33 8.37
N VAL A 266 3.23 6.21 9.37
CA VAL A 266 3.15 5.16 10.40
C VAL A 266 1.90 5.33 11.26
N ALA A 267 1.61 6.55 11.73
CA ALA A 267 0.40 6.83 12.51
C ALA A 267 -0.88 6.56 11.70
N GLN A 268 -0.89 6.83 10.40
CA GLN A 268 -2.00 6.53 9.49
C GLN A 268 -2.33 5.03 9.42
N CYS A 269 -1.33 4.17 9.65
CA CYS A 269 -1.48 2.71 9.67
C CYS A 269 -2.00 2.17 11.02
N GLY A 270 -2.01 3.01 12.07
CA GLY A 270 -2.56 2.71 13.39
C GLY A 270 -1.69 1.79 14.26
N ASP A 271 -2.19 1.52 15.46
CA ASP A 271 -1.44 0.85 16.53
C ASP A 271 -0.95 -0.56 16.17
N ARG A 272 -1.64 -1.27 15.27
CA ARG A 272 -1.24 -2.61 14.84
C ARG A 272 0.12 -2.62 14.14
N LEU A 273 0.45 -1.56 13.40
CA LEU A 273 1.78 -1.41 12.80
C LEU A 273 2.85 -1.17 13.86
N VAL A 274 2.54 -0.30 14.83
CA VAL A 274 3.42 0.01 15.95
C VAL A 274 3.72 -1.24 16.76
N ASP A 275 2.69 -2.04 17.06
CA ASP A 275 2.84 -3.30 17.78
C ASP A 275 3.63 -4.32 16.97
N LEU A 276 3.40 -4.40 15.66
CA LEU A 276 4.19 -5.26 14.76
C LEU A 276 5.68 -4.96 14.87
N TRP A 277 6.08 -3.68 14.76
CA TRP A 277 7.49 -3.28 14.81
C TRP A 277 8.12 -3.29 16.20
N LYS A 278 7.33 -3.44 17.27
CA LYS A 278 7.85 -3.68 18.64
C LYS A 278 8.19 -5.14 18.90
N ARG A 279 7.73 -6.08 18.07
CA ARG A 279 7.92 -7.52 18.28
C ARG A 279 9.36 -7.96 18.02
N ASP A 280 10.01 -7.30 17.07
CA ASP A 280 11.39 -7.62 16.69
C ASP A 280 12.39 -7.05 17.72
N GLU A 281 13.53 -7.71 17.86
CA GLU A 281 14.59 -7.26 18.75
C GLU A 281 15.09 -5.86 18.36
N GLY A 282 15.20 -4.95 19.34
CA GLY A 282 15.55 -3.55 19.09
C GLY A 282 14.41 -2.70 18.52
N GLY A 283 13.20 -3.25 18.41
CA GLY A 283 12.00 -2.57 17.94
C GLY A 283 11.47 -1.49 18.87
N THR A 284 11.26 -0.30 18.32
CA THR A 284 10.69 0.86 19.04
C THR A 284 9.20 1.08 18.73
N GLY A 285 8.68 0.43 17.69
CA GLY A 285 7.36 0.73 17.12
C GLY A 285 7.33 2.02 16.29
N GLN A 286 8.47 2.68 16.11
CA GLN A 286 8.63 3.83 15.23
C GLN A 286 9.36 3.45 13.96
N TYR A 287 9.32 4.32 12.96
CA TYR A 287 10.17 4.17 11.78
C TYR A 287 11.63 4.50 12.12
N PRO A 288 12.61 3.79 11.52
CA PRO A 288 12.44 2.65 10.61
C PRO A 288 12.16 1.31 11.32
N PRO A 289 11.55 0.32 10.65
CA PRO A 289 11.39 -1.02 11.21
C PRO A 289 12.74 -1.70 11.46
N PRO A 290 12.91 -2.49 12.53
CA PRO A 290 14.18 -3.18 12.82
C PRO A 290 14.68 -4.09 11.70
N THR A 291 13.74 -4.70 10.97
CA THR A 291 14.03 -5.68 9.93
C THR A 291 13.23 -5.41 8.66
N LEU A 292 13.74 -5.88 7.52
CA LEU A 292 12.95 -5.94 6.28
C LEU A 292 11.77 -6.91 6.41
N HIS A 293 11.88 -7.94 7.26
CA HIS A 293 10.75 -8.79 7.61
C HIS A 293 9.58 -7.96 8.19
N GLY A 294 9.86 -7.14 9.21
CA GLY A 294 8.87 -6.26 9.84
C GLY A 294 8.31 -5.20 8.88
N LEU A 295 9.10 -4.74 7.91
CA LEU A 295 8.60 -3.89 6.81
C LEU A 295 7.61 -4.64 5.91
N LEU A 296 7.90 -5.88 5.54
CA LEU A 296 7.07 -6.63 4.59
C LEU A 296 5.79 -7.16 5.24
N ASP A 297 5.82 -7.45 6.54
CA ASP A 297 4.65 -7.87 7.32
C ASP A 297 3.53 -6.81 7.33
N ILE A 298 3.79 -5.55 6.97
CA ILE A 298 2.74 -4.54 6.79
C ILE A 298 1.72 -4.97 5.73
N TYR A 299 2.13 -5.76 4.72
CA TYR A 299 1.23 -6.26 3.69
C TYR A 299 0.26 -7.32 4.23
N LEU A 300 0.58 -7.94 5.36
CA LEU A 300 -0.28 -8.92 6.03
C LEU A 300 -1.27 -8.27 7.00
N LEU A 301 -1.11 -6.98 7.32
CA LEU A 301 -2.05 -6.24 8.16
C LEU A 301 -3.35 -5.91 7.39
N GLU A 302 -4.48 -6.28 7.98
CA GLU A 302 -5.82 -5.90 7.51
C GLU A 302 -6.15 -4.43 7.85
N ASN A 303 -7.11 -3.86 7.12
CA ASN A 303 -7.66 -2.50 7.36
C ASN A 303 -6.65 -1.34 7.23
N ILE A 304 -5.51 -1.57 6.57
CA ILE A 304 -4.57 -0.52 6.17
C ILE A 304 -4.70 -0.31 4.66
N ASP A 305 -4.85 0.96 4.26
CA ASP A 305 -4.92 1.32 2.84
C ASP A 305 -3.65 0.92 2.09
N GLU A 306 -3.83 0.39 0.89
CA GLU A 306 -2.71 -0.10 0.07
C GLU A 306 -1.73 1.03 -0.28
N SER A 307 -2.23 2.25 -0.50
CA SER A 307 -1.40 3.43 -0.76
C SER A 307 -0.48 3.75 0.41
N ALA A 308 -0.94 3.55 1.66
CA ALA A 308 -0.13 3.78 2.85
C ALA A 308 0.99 2.74 2.98
N LYS A 309 0.70 1.45 2.70
CA LYS A 309 1.71 0.38 2.68
C LYS A 309 2.80 0.67 1.65
N HIS A 310 2.38 0.98 0.42
CA HIS A 310 3.28 1.34 -0.67
C HIS A 310 4.08 2.61 -0.37
N ALA A 311 3.47 3.60 0.28
CA ALA A 311 4.14 4.84 0.66
C ALA A 311 5.29 4.60 1.65
N ILE A 312 5.06 3.77 2.68
CA ILE A 312 6.11 3.40 3.65
C ILE A 312 7.24 2.64 2.95
N VAL A 313 6.93 1.70 2.06
CA VAL A 313 7.97 0.99 1.29
C VAL A 313 8.77 1.95 0.41
N ILE A 314 8.12 2.83 -0.35
CA ILE A 314 8.82 3.83 -1.18
C ILE A 314 9.71 4.71 -0.29
N TYR A 315 9.23 5.13 0.89
CA TYR A 315 10.02 5.91 1.85
C TYR A 315 11.32 5.20 2.24
N LEU A 316 11.22 3.91 2.59
CA LEU A 316 12.37 3.09 2.96
C LEU A 316 13.31 2.86 1.78
N LEU A 317 12.78 2.64 0.59
CA LEU A 317 13.60 2.51 -0.61
C LEU A 317 14.40 3.79 -0.90
N LEU A 318 13.83 4.98 -0.64
CA LEU A 318 14.55 6.24 -0.73
C LEU A 318 15.67 6.33 0.32
N ASP A 319 15.42 5.94 1.57
CA ASP A 319 16.45 5.89 2.62
C ASP A 319 17.61 4.92 2.28
N VAL A 320 17.28 3.76 1.73
CA VAL A 320 18.28 2.77 1.26
C VAL A 320 19.15 3.36 0.16
N MET A 321 18.55 4.05 -0.80
CA MET A 321 19.29 4.70 -1.89
C MET A 321 20.14 5.87 -1.38
N TYR A 322 19.61 6.65 -0.44
CA TYR A 322 20.30 7.81 0.14
C TYR A 322 21.51 7.41 0.98
N SER A 323 21.43 6.30 1.72
CA SER A 323 22.54 5.77 2.52
C SER A 323 23.73 5.32 1.66
N PHE A 324 23.51 4.96 0.38
CA PHE A 324 24.54 4.41 -0.51
C PHE A 324 24.48 5.00 -1.94
N PRO A 325 24.75 6.30 -2.11
CA PRO A 325 24.57 7.00 -3.40
C PRO A 325 25.52 6.50 -4.50
N ASN A 326 26.61 5.82 -4.14
CA ASN A 326 27.62 5.30 -5.07
C ASN A 326 27.27 3.92 -5.65
N LYS A 327 26.17 3.29 -5.21
CA LYS A 327 25.74 1.97 -5.69
C LYS A 327 24.60 2.14 -6.69
N SER A 328 24.60 1.37 -7.79
CA SER A 328 23.58 1.50 -8.83
C SER A 328 22.18 1.12 -8.28
N GLY A 329 21.32 2.13 -8.08
CA GLY A 329 19.97 1.97 -7.53
C GLY A 329 18.85 1.70 -8.54
N GLY A 330 19.17 1.55 -9.84
CA GLY A 330 18.16 1.49 -10.91
C GLY A 330 17.14 0.34 -10.78
N SER A 331 17.47 -0.75 -10.07
CA SER A 331 16.50 -1.82 -9.78
C SER A 331 15.46 -1.40 -8.74
N VAL A 332 15.84 -0.58 -7.76
CA VAL A 332 14.97 -0.10 -6.68
C VAL A 332 13.95 0.92 -7.20
N GLU A 333 14.36 1.76 -8.15
CA GLU A 333 13.50 2.75 -8.82
C GLU A 333 12.34 2.11 -9.61
N SER A 334 12.41 0.81 -9.90
CA SER A 334 11.35 0.08 -10.62
C SER A 334 10.11 -0.19 -9.78
N PHE A 335 10.16 -0.04 -8.44
CA PHE A 335 9.07 -0.40 -7.54
C PHE A 335 7.72 0.21 -7.93
N PRO A 336 7.60 1.54 -8.18
CA PRO A 336 6.31 2.11 -8.56
C PRO A 336 5.72 1.53 -9.83
N THR A 337 6.56 1.21 -10.82
CA THR A 337 6.10 0.61 -12.08
C THR A 337 5.69 -0.84 -11.87
N ALA A 338 6.42 -1.61 -11.06
CA ALA A 338 6.13 -3.02 -10.77
C ALA A 338 4.80 -3.23 -10.05
N PHE A 339 4.37 -2.26 -9.23
CA PHE A 339 3.13 -2.32 -8.45
C PHE A 339 2.05 -1.35 -8.96
N ALA A 340 2.21 -0.80 -10.17
CA ALA A 340 1.28 0.15 -10.79
C ALA A 340 0.89 1.34 -9.89
N ILE A 341 1.86 1.82 -9.10
CA ILE A 341 1.64 2.89 -8.13
C ILE A 341 1.43 4.21 -8.88
N PRO A 342 0.36 4.97 -8.57
CA PRO A 342 0.10 6.25 -9.22
C PRO A 342 1.27 7.22 -9.02
N ILE A 343 1.68 7.90 -10.11
CA ILE A 343 2.76 8.89 -10.07
C ILE A 343 2.51 10.00 -9.04
N GLY A 344 1.23 10.35 -8.80
CA GLY A 344 0.85 11.29 -7.75
C GLY A 344 1.25 10.85 -6.35
N LEU A 345 1.11 9.56 -6.02
CA LEU A 345 1.54 9.02 -4.74
C LEU A 345 3.08 9.00 -4.64
N VAL A 346 3.75 8.60 -5.71
CA VAL A 346 5.23 8.61 -5.76
C VAL A 346 5.76 10.02 -5.49
N LYS A 347 5.20 11.04 -6.15
CA LYS A 347 5.59 12.44 -5.97
C LYS A 347 5.28 12.94 -4.56
N LEU A 348 4.14 12.57 -4.00
CA LEU A 348 3.80 12.90 -2.62
C LEU A 348 4.85 12.37 -1.64
N VAL A 349 5.18 11.07 -1.74
CA VAL A 349 6.13 10.40 -0.86
C VAL A 349 7.55 10.94 -1.04
N GLN A 350 7.98 11.21 -2.28
CA GLN A 350 9.24 11.90 -2.55
C GLN A 350 9.29 13.28 -1.88
N GLY A 351 8.21 14.06 -1.99
CA GLY A 351 8.09 15.37 -1.34
C GLY A 351 8.16 15.29 0.18
N PHE A 352 7.51 14.28 0.77
CA PHE A 352 7.59 14.01 2.20
C PHE A 352 9.01 13.64 2.64
N TRP A 353 9.64 12.70 1.93
CA TRP A 353 11.00 12.24 2.21
C TRP A 353 12.00 13.39 2.17
N LEU A 354 11.94 14.23 1.13
CA LEU A 354 12.78 15.42 1.00
C LEU A 354 12.58 16.42 2.15
N LEU A 355 11.35 16.55 2.67
CA LEU A 355 11.05 17.45 3.79
C LEU A 355 11.72 16.98 5.09
N ASP A 356 11.68 15.69 5.35
CA ASP A 356 12.35 15.06 6.50
C ASP A 356 13.89 15.15 6.36
N HIS A 357 14.39 15.22 5.12
CA HIS A 357 15.82 15.34 4.77
C HIS A 357 16.32 16.78 4.53
N HIS A 358 15.59 17.78 5.01
CA HIS A 358 15.94 19.21 4.90
C HIS A 358 16.04 19.78 3.49
N ASP A 359 15.64 19.05 2.46
CA ASP A 359 15.57 19.56 1.09
C ASP A 359 14.20 20.22 0.84
N HIS A 360 14.00 21.36 1.49
CA HIS A 360 12.70 22.04 1.51
C HIS A 360 12.25 22.53 0.13
N GLN A 361 13.19 22.87 -0.75
CA GLN A 361 12.88 23.41 -2.07
C GLN A 361 12.41 22.30 -3.02
N ASN A 362 13.19 21.22 -3.15
CA ASN A 362 12.79 20.10 -3.99
C ASN A 362 11.56 19.38 -3.39
N SER A 363 11.45 19.33 -2.06
CA SER A 363 10.24 18.86 -1.38
C SER A 363 9.01 19.63 -1.87
N LEU A 364 9.05 20.96 -1.85
CA LEU A 364 7.93 21.77 -2.28
C LEU A 364 7.59 21.54 -3.77
N GLU A 365 8.58 21.37 -4.63
CA GLU A 365 8.36 21.07 -6.05
C GLU A 365 7.61 19.74 -6.27
N MET A 366 7.95 18.70 -5.49
CA MET A 366 7.25 17.41 -5.56
C MET A 366 5.85 17.49 -4.96
N LEU A 367 5.68 18.19 -3.83
CA LEU A 367 4.39 18.36 -3.16
C LEU A 367 3.40 19.15 -4.01
N LEU A 368 3.86 20.21 -4.70
CA LEU A 368 3.03 21.05 -5.56
C LEU A 368 2.84 20.48 -6.99
N HIS A 369 3.36 19.29 -7.27
CA HIS A 369 3.24 18.69 -8.58
C HIS A 369 1.75 18.46 -8.93
N PRO A 370 1.29 18.76 -10.17
CA PRO A 370 -0.14 18.73 -10.51
C PRO A 370 -0.83 17.37 -10.37
N THR A 371 -0.05 16.28 -10.36
CA THR A 371 -0.56 14.91 -10.18
C THR A 371 -0.67 14.51 -8.72
N THR A 372 -0.08 15.26 -7.80
CA THR A 372 -0.10 14.99 -6.37
C THR A 372 -1.50 15.33 -5.84
N SER A 373 -2.16 14.36 -5.19
CA SER A 373 -3.43 14.64 -4.53
C SER A 373 -3.16 15.57 -3.33
N PRO A 374 -3.82 16.74 -3.26
CA PRO A 374 -3.55 17.70 -2.19
C PRO A 374 -3.99 17.17 -0.83
N SER A 375 -5.01 16.30 -0.77
CA SER A 375 -5.63 15.85 0.47
C SER A 375 -5.85 14.33 0.47
N LEU A 376 -4.80 13.56 0.17
CA LEU A 376 -4.88 12.09 0.26
C LEU A 376 -5.08 11.61 1.70
N TRP A 377 -4.38 12.24 2.65
CA TRP A 377 -4.52 11.98 4.08
C TRP A 377 -4.85 13.26 4.84
N GLY A 378 -5.76 13.18 5.81
CA GLY A 378 -6.27 14.37 6.54
C GLY A 378 -5.20 15.12 7.34
N TRP A 379 -4.12 14.45 7.75
CA TRP A 379 -3.02 15.04 8.53
C TRP A 379 -1.97 15.77 7.68
N GLN A 380 -1.99 15.60 6.36
CA GLN A 380 -0.90 16.01 5.45
C GLN A 380 -0.56 17.49 5.55
N HIS A 381 -1.55 18.37 5.41
CA HIS A 381 -1.31 19.81 5.38
C HIS A 381 -0.77 20.35 6.71
N ASP A 382 -1.37 19.91 7.81
CA ASP A 382 -1.01 20.36 9.15
C ASP A 382 0.43 19.95 9.47
N ARG A 383 0.79 18.71 9.18
CA ARG A 383 2.14 18.21 9.44
C ARG A 383 3.19 18.93 8.60
N ILE A 384 2.94 19.15 7.31
CA ILE A 384 3.87 19.89 6.42
C ILE A 384 4.09 21.32 6.95
N LEU A 385 3.02 22.02 7.28
CA LEU A 385 3.10 23.38 7.79
C LEU A 385 3.83 23.42 9.14
N GLN A 386 3.53 22.50 10.07
CA GLN A 386 4.27 22.37 11.33
C GLN A 386 5.75 22.13 11.09
N ALA A 387 6.11 21.19 10.20
CA ALA A 387 7.51 20.87 9.89
C ALA A 387 8.29 22.08 9.33
N LEU A 388 7.67 22.84 8.42
CA LEU A 388 8.28 24.05 7.86
C LEU A 388 8.39 25.18 8.89
N MET A 389 7.37 25.36 9.74
CA MET A 389 7.38 26.39 10.79
C MET A 389 8.37 26.06 11.92
N CYS A 390 8.42 24.80 12.37
CA CYS A 390 9.45 24.28 13.29
C CYS A 390 10.86 24.63 12.81
N GLN A 391 11.11 24.46 11.51
CA GLN A 391 12.43 24.69 10.91
C GLN A 391 12.67 26.14 10.47
N GLY A 392 11.76 27.07 10.79
CA GLY A 392 11.87 28.49 10.44
C GLY A 392 11.77 28.80 8.95
N LYS A 393 11.28 27.86 8.13
CA LYS A 393 11.13 27.99 6.67
C LYS A 393 9.81 28.67 6.30
N HIS A 394 9.55 29.83 6.89
CA HIS A 394 8.27 30.55 6.78
C HIS A 394 7.89 30.87 5.33
N GLY A 395 8.83 31.27 4.47
CA GLY A 395 8.54 31.60 3.07
C GLY A 395 8.09 30.39 2.23
N ILE A 396 8.65 29.22 2.51
CA ILE A 396 8.26 27.95 1.86
C ILE A 396 6.88 27.54 2.37
N ALA A 397 6.62 27.68 3.68
CA ALA A 397 5.30 27.44 4.27
C ALA A 397 4.21 28.33 3.65
N LEU A 398 4.52 29.62 3.43
CA LEU A 398 3.60 30.55 2.78
C LEU A 398 3.28 30.12 1.35
N ARG A 399 4.30 29.78 0.56
CA ARG A 399 4.11 29.32 -0.82
C ARG A 399 3.27 28.05 -0.87
N TYR A 400 3.50 27.11 0.04
CA TYR A 400 2.67 25.90 0.16
C TYR A 400 1.21 26.25 0.49
N LEU A 401 0.98 27.10 1.50
CA LEU A 401 -0.35 27.55 1.93
C LEU A 401 -1.12 28.22 0.79
N HIS A 402 -0.47 29.10 0.02
CA HIS A 402 -1.10 29.85 -1.07
C HIS A 402 -1.49 28.96 -2.26
N VAL A 403 -0.70 27.94 -2.56
CA VAL A 403 -0.97 27.03 -3.69
C VAL A 403 -1.98 25.97 -3.29
N MET A 404 -1.78 25.30 -2.16
CA MET A 404 -2.62 24.18 -1.74
C MET A 404 -3.94 24.61 -1.12
N LYS A 405 -3.99 25.78 -0.47
CA LYS A 405 -5.19 26.32 0.21
C LYS A 405 -5.89 25.25 1.07
N PRO A 406 -5.20 24.69 2.08
CA PRO A 406 -5.75 23.66 2.93
C PRO A 406 -7.10 24.07 3.54
N PRO A 407 -8.04 23.13 3.72
CA PRO A 407 -9.33 23.42 4.33
C PRO A 407 -9.14 23.85 5.80
N PHE A 408 -9.97 24.76 6.29
CA PHE A 408 -9.95 25.20 7.69
C PHE A 408 -10.89 24.34 8.54
N SER A 409 -10.51 23.10 8.77
CA SER A 409 -11.37 22.07 9.37
C SER A 409 -11.44 22.15 10.89
N SER A 410 -10.47 22.82 11.53
CA SER A 410 -10.39 22.99 12.98
C SER A 410 -9.78 24.33 13.38
N THR A 411 -10.03 24.77 14.62
CA THR A 411 -9.42 25.98 15.18
C THR A 411 -7.89 25.88 15.20
N ALA A 412 -7.33 24.72 15.53
CA ALA A 412 -5.87 24.50 15.55
C ALA A 412 -5.23 24.65 14.16
N GLN A 413 -5.89 24.11 13.13
CA GLN A 413 -5.45 24.25 11.73
C GLN A 413 -5.51 25.72 11.28
N ALA A 414 -6.57 26.45 11.66
CA ALA A 414 -6.66 27.88 11.38
C ALA A 414 -5.58 28.69 12.13
N GLN A 415 -5.28 28.38 13.40
CA GLN A 415 -4.18 28.99 14.14
C GLN A 415 -2.83 28.77 13.45
N LEU A 416 -2.55 27.55 12.97
CA LEU A 416 -1.33 27.25 12.23
C LEU A 416 -1.23 28.08 10.94
N CYS A 417 -2.30 28.16 10.15
CA CYS A 417 -2.33 28.98 8.94
C CYS A 417 -2.16 30.48 9.24
N LEU A 418 -2.77 30.98 10.32
CA LEU A 418 -2.57 32.36 10.80
C LEU A 418 -1.10 32.58 11.15
N ALA A 419 -0.49 31.63 11.87
CA ALA A 419 0.89 31.72 12.26
C ALA A 419 1.81 31.81 11.04
N VAL A 420 1.57 30.99 10.00
CA VAL A 420 2.30 31.07 8.72
C VAL A 420 2.19 32.47 8.10
N LEU A 421 0.97 33.02 7.98
CA LEU A 421 0.76 34.35 7.40
C LEU A 421 1.45 35.46 8.21
N LEU A 422 1.31 35.43 9.54
CA LEU A 422 1.89 36.43 10.43
C LEU A 422 3.43 36.41 10.45
N HIS A 423 4.06 35.23 10.47
CA HIS A 423 5.51 35.11 10.41
C HIS A 423 6.10 35.58 9.08
N ASN A 424 5.29 35.60 8.01
CA ASN A 424 5.64 36.19 6.72
C ASN A 424 5.17 37.65 6.55
N ARG A 425 4.63 38.27 7.61
CA ARG A 425 4.09 39.65 7.62
C ARG A 425 2.92 39.88 6.66
N CYS A 426 2.18 38.82 6.30
CA CYS A 426 0.95 38.89 5.50
C CYS A 426 -0.28 39.24 6.36
N LEU A 427 -0.23 40.38 7.07
CA LEU A 427 -1.23 40.73 8.08
C LEU A 427 -2.63 40.93 7.51
N VAL A 428 -2.73 41.51 6.30
CA VAL A 428 -4.01 41.74 5.61
C VAL A 428 -4.68 40.41 5.26
N GLU A 429 -3.91 39.44 4.79
CA GLU A 429 -4.41 38.09 4.45
C GLU A 429 -4.84 37.33 5.70
N ALA A 430 -4.04 37.40 6.78
CA ALA A 430 -4.39 36.80 8.06
C ALA A 430 -5.72 37.36 8.59
N TRP A 431 -5.90 38.68 8.48
CA TRP A 431 -7.12 39.36 8.88
C TRP A 431 -8.32 38.99 8.00
N ALA A 432 -8.13 38.90 6.68
CA ALA A 432 -9.17 38.49 5.75
C ALA A 432 -9.65 37.05 6.04
N MET A 433 -8.72 36.15 6.34
CA MET A 433 -9.03 34.75 6.67
C MET A 433 -9.89 34.65 7.94
N LEU A 434 -9.57 35.41 9.00
CA LEU A 434 -10.38 35.45 10.23
C LEU A 434 -11.83 35.86 9.94
N ARG A 435 -12.02 36.90 9.11
CA ARG A 435 -13.35 37.39 8.76
C ARG A 435 -14.15 36.42 7.91
N GLN A 436 -13.49 35.66 7.04
CA GLN A 436 -14.16 34.67 6.20
C GLN A 436 -14.67 33.47 7.02
N HIS A 437 -14.01 33.12 8.12
CA HIS A 437 -14.33 31.94 8.93
C HIS A 437 -14.94 32.27 10.29
N SER A 438 -15.44 33.50 10.48
CA SER A 438 -15.94 33.97 11.77
C SER A 438 -17.21 33.26 12.27
N ASN A 439 -17.97 32.64 11.37
CA ASN A 439 -19.21 31.95 11.71
C ASN A 439 -19.02 30.45 11.97
N SER A 440 -17.87 29.87 11.61
CA SER A 440 -17.64 28.42 11.66
C SER A 440 -16.62 27.98 12.70
N LEU A 441 -15.76 28.89 13.17
CA LEU A 441 -14.66 28.59 14.09
C LEU A 441 -14.73 29.45 15.35
N ASN A 442 -13.98 29.05 16.38
CA ASN A 442 -13.90 29.80 17.63
C ASN A 442 -13.15 31.14 17.42
N THR A 443 -13.88 32.20 17.09
CA THR A 443 -13.31 33.51 16.75
C THR A 443 -12.57 34.16 17.90
N GLU A 444 -13.03 33.98 19.13
CA GLU A 444 -12.41 34.60 20.31
C GLU A 444 -10.99 34.05 20.50
N GLU A 445 -10.85 32.73 20.39
CA GLU A 445 -9.57 32.05 20.50
C GLU A 445 -8.61 32.42 19.36
N LEU A 446 -9.12 32.52 18.13
CA LEU A 446 -8.33 32.92 16.96
C LEU A 446 -7.87 34.38 17.03
N LEU A 447 -8.73 35.29 17.52
CA LEU A 447 -8.38 36.69 17.74
C LEU A 447 -7.33 36.84 18.86
N SER A 448 -7.51 36.13 19.96
CA SER A 448 -6.53 36.08 21.05
C SER A 448 -5.17 35.61 20.54
N PHE A 449 -5.15 34.53 19.75
CA PHE A 449 -3.94 34.00 19.13
C PHE A 449 -3.28 35.01 18.17
N LEU A 450 -4.08 35.68 17.32
CA LEU A 450 -3.58 36.71 16.39
C LEU A 450 -2.92 37.87 17.16
N TYR A 451 -3.57 38.38 18.21
CA TYR A 451 -3.03 39.50 19.00
C TYR A 451 -1.75 39.13 19.73
N GLN A 452 -1.72 37.95 20.37
CA GLN A 452 -0.51 37.46 21.03
C GLN A 452 0.64 37.31 20.02
N THR A 453 0.37 36.69 18.87
CA THR A 453 1.39 36.47 17.83
C THR A 453 1.87 37.80 17.23
N CYS A 454 0.97 38.76 16.99
CA CYS A 454 1.34 40.10 16.51
C CYS A 454 2.19 40.86 17.53
N GLN A 455 1.90 40.71 18.83
CA GLN A 455 2.71 41.30 19.89
C GLN A 455 4.12 40.69 19.91
N GLU A 456 4.23 39.35 19.84
CA GLU A 456 5.51 38.64 19.78
C GLU A 456 6.36 39.04 18.56
N LEU A 457 5.72 39.26 17.40
CA LEU A 457 6.38 39.63 16.15
C LEU A 457 6.58 41.15 15.97
N GLY A 458 6.12 41.98 16.90
CA GLY A 458 6.20 43.44 16.81
C GLY A 458 5.29 44.08 15.76
N LEU A 459 4.22 43.39 15.34
CA LEU A 459 3.28 43.80 14.28
C LEU A 459 2.08 44.62 14.79
N MET A 460 1.97 44.88 16.10
CA MET A 460 0.81 45.58 16.69
C MET A 460 0.52 46.95 16.06
N LYS A 461 1.56 47.70 15.66
CA LYS A 461 1.38 48.99 14.98
C LYS A 461 0.73 48.87 13.61
N GLU A 462 0.98 47.78 12.90
CA GLU A 462 0.40 47.51 11.58
C GLU A 462 -1.02 46.97 11.72
N LEU A 463 -1.27 46.17 12.75
CA LEU A 463 -2.59 45.65 13.08
C LEU A 463 -3.59 46.79 13.36
N LEU A 464 -3.18 47.80 14.13
CA LEU A 464 -4.02 48.96 14.43
C LEU A 464 -4.33 49.85 13.22
N LYS A 465 -3.61 49.68 12.10
CA LYS A 465 -3.91 50.38 10.83
C LYS A 465 -4.99 49.70 10.01
N LEU A 466 -5.38 48.46 10.36
CA LEU A 466 -6.45 47.75 9.67
C LEU A 466 -7.82 48.35 10.05
N PRO A 467 -8.83 48.22 9.17
CA PRO A 467 -10.18 48.69 9.46
C PRO A 467 -10.86 47.76 10.47
N LEU A 468 -10.59 47.96 11.76
CA LEU A 468 -11.14 47.20 12.90
C LEU A 468 -12.54 47.70 13.27
N GLY A 469 -13.49 46.79 13.48
CA GLY A 469 -14.79 47.06 14.08
C GLY A 469 -14.72 47.28 15.60
N LEU A 470 -15.79 47.81 16.22
CA LEU A 470 -15.81 48.19 17.63
C LEU A 470 -15.46 47.04 18.61
N ALA A 471 -15.99 45.83 18.39
CA ALA A 471 -15.66 44.66 19.21
C ALA A 471 -14.20 44.20 19.03
N GLU A 472 -13.66 44.35 17.81
CA GLU A 472 -12.29 43.99 17.44
C GLU A 472 -11.28 44.99 18.06
N GLN A 473 -11.63 46.28 18.09
CA GLN A 473 -10.83 47.34 18.73
C GLN A 473 -10.72 47.16 20.25
N VAL A 474 -11.80 46.75 20.93
CA VAL A 474 -11.78 46.50 22.38
C VAL A 474 -10.87 45.31 22.73
N GLY A 475 -10.87 44.25 21.91
CA GLY A 475 -9.95 43.11 22.08
C GLY A 475 -8.46 43.47 21.91
N CYS A 476 -8.11 44.38 20.99
CA CYS A 476 -6.74 44.88 20.82
C CYS A 476 -6.21 45.68 22.03
N LEU A 477 -7.10 46.28 22.83
CA LEU A 477 -6.75 47.21 23.92
C LEU A 477 -6.70 46.52 25.30
N VAL A 478 -7.20 45.29 25.42
CA VAL A 478 -7.21 44.53 26.68
C VAL A 478 -6.13 43.44 26.61
N PRO A 479 -5.03 43.55 27.38
CA PRO A 479 -4.02 42.49 27.40
C PRO A 479 -4.59 41.17 27.95
N PRO A 480 -4.10 40.00 27.51
CA PRO A 480 -4.65 38.68 27.88
C PRO A 480 -4.62 38.38 29.39
N THR A 481 -3.86 39.14 30.17
CA THR A 481 -3.77 38.98 31.63
C THR A 481 -5.04 39.37 32.39
N PHE A 482 -6.01 40.06 31.77
CA PHE A 482 -7.24 40.50 32.45
C PHE A 482 -8.47 39.60 32.26
N LEU A 483 -8.44 38.62 31.35
CA LEU A 483 -9.59 37.74 31.12
C LEU A 483 -9.63 36.53 32.08
N SER A 484 -8.50 36.18 32.72
CA SER A 484 -8.43 35.08 33.69
C SER A 484 -9.02 35.41 35.08
N THR A 485 -9.17 36.69 35.43
CA THR A 485 -9.55 37.11 36.80
C THR A 485 -11.04 37.30 37.04
N ARG A 486 -11.92 37.14 36.04
CA ARG A 486 -13.38 37.29 36.24
C ARG A 486 -14.14 36.02 36.63
N ALA A 487 -13.47 34.86 36.75
CA ALA A 487 -14.08 33.57 37.10
C ALA A 487 -13.84 33.09 38.55
N LYS A 488 -13.57 33.99 39.51
CA LYS A 488 -13.63 33.66 40.95
C LYS A 488 -14.55 34.64 41.67
N SER A 489 -15.84 34.39 41.55
CA SER A 489 -16.88 34.96 42.40
C SER A 489 -16.61 34.60 43.87
N ARG A 490 -16.40 35.61 44.71
CA ARG A 490 -16.42 35.51 46.18
C ARG A 490 -17.84 35.10 46.64
N PRO A 491 -18.00 34.18 47.60
CA PRO A 491 -19.27 33.99 48.27
C PRO A 491 -19.47 35.13 49.29
N TRP A 492 -20.63 35.78 49.20
CA TRP A 492 -21.11 36.68 50.23
C TRP A 492 -21.66 35.85 51.39
N HIS A 493 -21.01 35.94 52.55
CA HIS A 493 -21.63 35.60 53.83
C HIS A 493 -22.48 36.79 54.29
N THR A 494 -23.75 36.55 54.58
CA THR A 494 -24.52 37.39 55.49
C THR A 494 -25.38 36.51 56.40
N HIS A 495 -25.21 36.75 57.69
CA HIS A 495 -26.00 36.27 58.81
C HIS A 495 -27.51 36.52 58.62
N GLN A 496 -28.32 35.49 58.86
CA GLN A 496 -29.25 35.37 59.99
C GLN A 496 -29.83 33.96 60.06
#